data_AF-A0A7Y2NRH6-F1
#
_entry.id   AF-A0A7Y2NRH6-F1
#
_cell.length_a   1.000
_cell.length_b   1.000
_cell.length_c   1.000
_cell.angle_alpha   90.00
_cell.angle_beta   90.00
_cell.angle_gamma   90.00
#
_symmetry.space_group_name_H-M   'P 1'
#
loop_
_entity.id
_entity.type
_entity.pdbx_description
1 polymer ?
#
loop_
_entity_poly.entity_id
_entity_poly.type
_entity_poly.pdbx_seq_one_letter_code
_entity_poly.pdbx_strand_id
1 'polypeptide(L)'
;MAKILDKNKKYRFTNDAYVALVVAHIVLGIFVNQIAAFSKLYFIIVTVFFVYKVSTVAKHRIKNWVLFGCAYIVAAEALFRMTDGGIFYEFSKYFVILLMLLGIAADGVSSRSYPYFLYLILLIPSIIVASQTLGANFNFRTSIAFALSGPVTLGV
;
A
#
# COMPACT_ATOMS: atom_id res chain seq x y z
N MET A 1 -8.83 11.30 41.08
CA MET A 1 -7.36 11.19 40.97
C MET A 1 -7.00 11.13 39.49
N ALA A 2 -6.75 12.29 38.87
CA ALA A 2 -6.57 12.44 37.43
C ALA A 2 -5.14 12.09 37.01
N LYS A 3 -5.00 11.09 36.14
CA LYS A 3 -3.73 10.69 35.53
C LYS A 3 -3.40 11.71 34.44
N ILE A 4 -2.52 12.65 34.77
CA ILE A 4 -2.03 13.68 33.85
C ILE A 4 -1.39 12.98 32.64
N LEU A 5 -1.95 13.27 31.47
CA LEU A 5 -1.47 12.81 30.18
C LEU A 5 -0.09 13.43 29.92
N ASP A 6 0.96 12.60 29.99
CA ASP A 6 2.30 12.96 29.54
C ASP A 6 2.27 13.21 28.02
N LYS A 7 2.19 14.50 27.66
CA LYS A 7 2.12 15.00 26.29
C LYS A 7 3.50 15.21 25.65
N ASN A 8 4.60 14.71 26.22
CA ASN A 8 5.94 15.09 25.77
C ASN A 8 6.96 13.94 25.67
N LYS A 9 6.57 12.80 25.08
CA LYS A 9 7.57 11.85 24.54
C LYS A 9 8.24 12.45 23.30
N LYS A 10 9.28 13.25 23.50
CA LYS A 10 10.28 13.53 22.47
C LYS A 10 11.04 12.23 22.21
N TYR A 11 10.86 11.63 21.03
CA TYR A 11 11.67 10.51 20.58
C TYR A 11 13.12 10.98 20.47
N ARG A 12 13.93 10.76 21.51
CA ARG A 12 15.38 10.87 21.43
C ARG A 12 15.87 9.65 20.68
N PHE A 13 16.08 9.77 19.37
CA PHE A 13 16.90 8.81 18.63
C PHE A 13 18.32 8.91 19.19
N THR A 14 18.64 8.07 20.18
CA THR A 14 20.03 7.78 20.53
C THR A 14 20.65 7.00 19.37
N ASN A 15 21.93 7.22 19.08
CA ASN A 15 22.64 6.52 18.02
C ASN A 15 22.49 4.99 18.15
N ASP A 16 22.42 4.48 19.38
CA ASP A 16 22.23 3.06 19.69
C ASP A 16 20.90 2.50 19.16
N ALA A 17 19.80 3.27 19.28
CA ALA A 17 18.50 2.84 18.80
C ALA A 17 18.42 2.83 17.27
N TYR A 18 19.08 3.80 16.62
CA TYR A 18 19.18 3.83 15.16
C TYR A 18 19.98 2.62 14.64
N VAL A 19 21.14 2.34 15.24
CA VAL A 19 21.96 1.18 14.89
C VAL A 19 21.17 -0.12 15.11
N ALA A 20 20.43 -0.25 16.21
CA ALA A 20 19.58 -1.41 16.47
C ALA A 20 18.50 -1.62 15.38
N LEU A 21 17.85 -0.55 14.90
CA LEU A 21 16.86 -0.63 13.83
C LEU A 21 17.48 -1.06 12.50
N VAL A 22 18.68 -0.56 12.16
CA VAL A 22 19.40 -0.96 10.95
C VAL A 22 19.79 -2.43 11.03
N VAL A 23 20.35 -2.87 12.16
CA VAL A 23 20.70 -4.28 12.38
C VAL A 23 19.47 -5.17 12.27
N ALA A 24 18.35 -4.77 12.88
CA ALA A 24 17.08 -5.51 12.77
C ALA A 24 16.61 -5.63 11.32
N HIS A 25 16.71 -4.57 10.51
CA HIS A 25 16.33 -4.61 9.09
C HIS A 25 17.20 -5.57 8.27
N ILE A 26 18.52 -5.56 8.51
CA ILE A 26 19.46 -6.50 7.86
C ILE A 26 19.11 -7.95 8.19
N VAL A 27 18.87 -8.23 9.48
CA VAL A 27 18.47 -9.55 9.96
C VAL A 27 17.16 -9.99 9.30
N LEU A 28 16.17 -9.10 9.22
CA LEU A 28 14.89 -9.36 8.57
C LEU A 28 15.09 -9.72 7.08
N GLY A 29 15.96 -8.99 6.37
CA GLY A 29 16.32 -9.29 4.98
C GLY A 29 16.93 -10.68 4.80
N ILE A 30 17.82 -11.10 5.71
CA ILE A 30 18.42 -12.45 5.68
C ILE A 30 17.35 -13.53 5.87
N PHE A 31 16.44 -13.36 6.83
CA PHE A 31 15.36 -14.32 7.08
C PHE A 31 14.38 -14.43 5.90
N VAL A 32 14.03 -13.29 5.29
CA VAL A 32 13.16 -13.25 4.10
C VAL A 32 13.79 -13.98 2.92
N ASN A 33 15.12 -13.87 2.73
CA ASN A 33 15.84 -14.55 1.66
C ASN A 33 15.94 -16.07 1.89
N GLN A 34 16.24 -16.49 3.12
CA GLN A 34 16.47 -17.91 3.45
C GLN A 34 15.17 -18.73 3.45
N ILE A 35 14.03 -18.13 3.82
CA ILE A 35 12.78 -18.84 4.05
C ILE A 35 11.67 -18.21 3.21
N ALA A 36 11.33 -18.83 2.07
CA ALA A 36 10.26 -18.34 1.19
C ALA A 36 8.90 -18.21 1.89
N ALA A 37 8.58 -19.10 2.84
CA ALA A 37 7.36 -19.03 3.63
C ALA A 37 7.31 -17.78 4.55
N PHE A 38 8.47 -17.27 4.97
CA PHE A 38 8.57 -16.10 5.84
C PHE A 38 8.16 -14.83 5.09
N SER A 39 8.49 -14.70 3.78
CA SER A 39 8.04 -13.58 2.95
C SER A 39 6.51 -13.50 2.86
N LYS A 40 5.82 -14.64 2.66
CA LYS A 40 4.36 -14.72 2.62
C LYS A 40 3.72 -14.36 3.97
N LEU A 41 4.29 -14.85 5.07
CA LEU A 41 3.82 -14.53 6.41
C LEU A 41 4.01 -13.05 6.74
N TYR A 42 5.18 -12.49 6.40
CA TYR A 42 5.47 -11.07 6.56
C TYR A 42 4.48 -10.20 5.79
N PHE A 43 4.18 -10.56 4.53
CA PHE A 43 3.18 -9.88 3.72
C PHE A 43 1.80 -9.84 4.39
N ILE A 44 1.30 -10.99 4.86
CA ILE A 44 0.00 -11.08 5.54
C ILE A 44 -0.02 -10.23 6.81
N ILE A 45 1.03 -10.30 7.63
CA ILE A 45 1.14 -9.53 8.87
C ILE A 45 1.10 -8.03 8.59
N VAL A 46 1.89 -7.56 7.62
CA VAL A 46 1.93 -6.15 7.23
C VAL A 46 0.55 -5.68 6.75
N THR A 47 -0.09 -6.45 5.86
CA THR A 47 -1.40 -6.11 5.31
C THR A 47 -2.46 -6.02 6.42
N VAL A 48 -2.56 -7.04 7.28
CA VAL A 48 -3.50 -7.06 8.40
C VAL A 48 -3.22 -5.92 9.38
N PHE A 49 -1.95 -5.64 9.67
CA PHE A 49 -1.56 -4.54 10.53
C PHE A 49 -2.05 -3.19 10.01
N PHE A 50 -1.83 -2.87 8.73
CA PHE A 50 -2.26 -1.59 8.18
C PHE A 50 -3.78 -1.46 8.10
N VAL A 51 -4.51 -2.52 7.71
CA VAL A 51 -5.98 -2.50 7.73
C VAL A 51 -6.49 -2.24 9.14
N TYR A 52 -6.00 -3.00 10.13
CA TYR A 52 -6.40 -2.84 11.53
C TYR A 52 -6.10 -1.43 12.05
N LYS A 53 -4.93 -0.88 11.73
CA LYS A 53 -4.52 0.47 12.17
C LYS A 53 -5.37 1.56 11.54
N VAL A 54 -5.71 1.45 10.26
CA VAL A 54 -6.58 2.41 9.56
C VAL A 54 -8.00 2.36 10.13
N SER A 55 -8.54 1.17 10.42
CA SER A 55 -9.90 1.03 10.94
C SER A 55 -10.06 1.46 12.41
N THR A 56 -9.01 1.39 13.23
CA THR A 56 -9.09 1.67 14.68
C THR A 56 -8.66 3.08 15.08
N VAL A 57 -8.01 3.83 14.19
CA VAL A 57 -7.47 5.15 14.53
C VAL A 57 -8.56 6.23 14.53
N ALA A 58 -8.37 7.25 15.38
CA ALA A 58 -9.23 8.43 15.39
C ALA A 58 -9.25 9.14 14.02
N LYS A 59 -10.42 9.66 13.61
CA LYS A 59 -10.67 10.29 12.30
C LYS A 59 -9.58 11.28 11.87
N HIS A 60 -9.12 12.14 12.78
CA HIS A 60 -8.09 13.16 12.47
C HIS A 60 -6.71 12.61 12.08
N ARG A 61 -6.39 11.34 12.38
CA ARG A 61 -5.10 10.72 12.01
C ARG A 61 -5.21 9.69 10.91
N ILE A 62 -6.41 9.40 10.42
CA ILE A 62 -6.61 8.31 9.46
C ILE A 62 -5.83 8.56 8.17
N LYS A 63 -5.82 9.80 7.68
CA LYS A 63 -5.03 10.25 6.52
C LYS A 63 -3.56 9.86 6.65
N ASN A 64 -2.94 10.16 7.79
CA ASN A 64 -1.52 9.87 8.00
C ASN A 64 -1.25 8.36 7.99
N TRP A 65 -2.10 7.56 8.64
CA TRP A 65 -1.94 6.11 8.69
C TRP A 65 -2.17 5.44 7.33
N VAL A 66 -3.12 5.95 6.54
CA VAL A 66 -3.34 5.51 5.16
C VAL A 66 -2.11 5.80 4.31
N LEU A 67 -1.60 7.04 4.32
CA LEU A 67 -0.42 7.43 3.55
C LEU A 67 0.84 6.64 3.97
N PHE A 68 1.04 6.41 5.27
CA PHE A 68 2.13 5.55 5.74
C PHE A 68 1.98 4.10 5.26
N GLY A 69 0.76 3.56 5.26
CA GLY A 69 0.48 2.23 4.72
C GLY A 69 0.79 2.13 3.23
N CYS A 70 0.32 3.09 2.44
CA CYS A 70 0.59 3.14 1.00
C CYS A 70 2.09 3.23 0.72
N ALA A 71 2.81 4.15 1.37
CA ALA A 71 4.26 4.31 1.17
C ALA A 71 5.04 3.04 1.55
N TYR A 72 4.65 2.39 2.65
CA TYR A 72 5.29 1.16 3.08
C TYR A 72 5.07 0.01 2.09
N ILE A 73 3.83 -0.20 1.65
CA ILE A 73 3.48 -1.30 0.72
C ILE A 73 4.16 -1.10 -0.64
N VAL A 74 4.19 0.13 -1.16
CA VAL A 74 4.88 0.43 -2.42
C VAL A 74 6.39 0.17 -2.30
N ALA A 75 7.02 0.56 -1.20
CA ALA A 75 8.44 0.26 -0.97
C ALA A 75 8.69 -1.25 -0.81
N ALA A 76 7.81 -1.96 -0.11
CA ALA A 76 7.91 -3.39 0.12
C ALA A 76 7.53 -4.23 -1.13
N GLU A 77 6.82 -3.67 -2.11
CA GLU A 77 6.43 -4.37 -3.34
C GLU A 77 7.64 -4.96 -4.06
N ALA A 78 8.73 -4.21 -4.18
CA ALA A 78 9.95 -4.68 -4.83
C ALA A 78 10.51 -5.94 -4.14
N LEU A 79 10.50 -5.96 -2.80
CA LEU A 79 10.91 -7.11 -2.00
C LEU A 79 9.99 -8.31 -2.24
N PHE A 80 8.67 -8.10 -2.25
CA PHE A 80 7.70 -9.18 -2.49
C PHE A 80 7.78 -9.74 -3.90
N ARG A 81 8.13 -8.91 -4.89
CA ARG A 81 8.34 -9.33 -6.29
C ARG A 81 9.64 -10.12 -6.48
N MET A 82 10.68 -9.81 -5.71
CA MET A 82 11.95 -10.56 -5.78
C MET A 82 11.87 -11.92 -5.07
N THR A 83 10.97 -12.06 -4.09
CA THR A 83 10.89 -13.25 -3.22
C THR A 83 9.72 -14.17 -3.57
N ASP A 84 8.95 -13.85 -4.63
CA ASP A 84 7.66 -14.49 -4.95
C ASP A 84 6.75 -14.65 -3.72
N GLY A 85 6.85 -13.70 -2.80
CA GLY A 85 6.18 -13.70 -1.50
C GLY A 85 4.74 -13.19 -1.55
N GLY A 86 4.32 -12.63 -2.68
CA GLY A 86 2.96 -12.15 -2.88
C GLY A 86 1.99 -13.31 -3.15
N ILE A 87 0.80 -13.26 -2.54
CA ILE A 87 -0.30 -14.22 -2.83
C ILE A 87 -0.78 -14.05 -4.29
N PHE A 88 -0.77 -12.80 -4.79
CA PHE A 88 -1.04 -12.46 -6.18
C PHE A 88 -0.04 -11.41 -6.67
N TYR A 89 0.32 -11.47 -7.95
CA TYR A 89 1.29 -10.56 -8.59
C TYR A 89 0.87 -9.07 -8.48
N GLU A 90 -0.42 -8.80 -8.41
CA GLU A 90 -0.99 -7.44 -8.41
C GLU A 90 -1.57 -7.01 -7.05
N PHE A 91 -1.47 -7.86 -6.02
CA PHE A 91 -2.14 -7.60 -4.74
C PHE A 91 -1.75 -6.25 -4.14
N SER A 92 -0.46 -5.89 -4.19
CA SER A 92 0.04 -4.65 -3.60
C SER A 92 -0.67 -3.42 -4.17
N LYS A 93 -0.95 -3.39 -5.47
CA LYS A 93 -1.67 -2.29 -6.13
C LYS A 93 -3.11 -2.22 -5.67
N TYR A 94 -3.80 -3.36 -5.65
CA TYR A 94 -5.17 -3.43 -5.16
C TYR A 94 -5.28 -3.05 -3.68
N PHE A 95 -4.28 -3.40 -2.88
CA PHE A 95 -4.23 -3.05 -1.48
C PHE A 95 -4.03 -1.55 -1.26
N VAL A 96 -3.17 -0.90 -2.06
CA VAL A 96 -3.02 0.56 -2.02
C VAL A 96 -4.34 1.26 -2.40
N ILE A 97 -5.02 0.82 -3.46
CA ILE A 97 -6.34 1.34 -3.84
C ILE A 97 -7.33 1.19 -2.68
N LEU A 98 -7.38 0.03 -2.03
CA LEU A 98 -8.24 -0.22 -0.88
C LEU A 98 -7.95 0.74 0.28
N LEU A 99 -6.69 0.94 0.65
CA LEU A 99 -6.29 1.85 1.72
C LEU A 99 -6.66 3.30 1.39
N MET A 100 -6.44 3.74 0.16
CA MET A 100 -6.80 5.08 -0.29
C MET A 100 -8.32 5.30 -0.26
N LEU A 101 -9.10 4.32 -0.73
CA LEU A 101 -10.57 4.37 -0.65
C LEU A 101 -11.07 4.45 0.79
N LEU A 102 -10.46 3.70 1.72
CA LEU A 102 -10.78 3.81 3.15
C LEU A 102 -10.46 5.20 3.72
N GLY A 103 -9.35 5.81 3.29
CA GLY A 103 -8.98 7.17 3.66
C GLY A 103 -9.98 8.22 3.15
N ILE A 104 -10.39 8.10 1.89
CA ILE A 104 -11.39 8.97 1.26
C ILE A 104 -12.76 8.80 1.92
N ALA A 105 -13.18 7.56 2.21
CA ALA A 105 -14.46 7.28 2.85
C ALA A 105 -14.58 7.86 4.26
N ALA A 106 -13.46 7.94 5.00
CA ALA A 106 -13.47 8.40 6.39
C ALA A 106 -13.41 9.93 6.55
N ASP A 107 -12.75 10.64 5.64
CA ASP A 107 -12.49 12.08 5.75
C ASP A 107 -13.07 12.91 4.58
N GLY A 108 -13.77 12.25 3.65
CA GLY A 108 -14.42 12.85 2.50
C GLY A 108 -13.48 13.11 1.31
N VAL A 109 -14.09 13.40 0.15
CA VAL A 109 -13.36 13.77 -1.07
C VAL A 109 -12.94 15.24 -1.00
N SER A 110 -11.69 15.53 -1.35
CA SER A 110 -11.19 16.91 -1.40
C SER A 110 -11.76 17.65 -2.61
N SER A 111 -12.13 18.93 -2.44
CA SER A 111 -12.64 19.77 -3.53
C SER A 111 -11.63 19.96 -4.68
N ARG A 112 -10.34 19.74 -4.44
CA ARG A 112 -9.27 19.83 -5.47
C ARG A 112 -9.04 18.54 -6.25
N SER A 113 -9.83 17.49 -6.02
CA SER A 113 -9.65 16.18 -6.68
C SER A 113 -10.14 16.12 -8.13
N TYR A 114 -10.60 17.23 -8.70
CA TYR A 114 -11.15 17.28 -10.07
C TYR A 114 -10.18 16.76 -11.16
N PRO A 115 -8.87 17.08 -11.15
CA PRO A 115 -7.94 16.56 -12.16
C PRO A 115 -7.78 15.04 -12.11
N TYR A 116 -7.82 14.45 -10.91
CA TYR A 116 -7.72 13.00 -10.70
C TYR A 116 -8.96 12.28 -11.23
N PHE A 117 -10.14 12.86 -11.02
CA PHE A 117 -11.39 12.31 -11.57
C PHE A 117 -11.42 12.38 -13.10
N LEU A 118 -10.96 13.49 -13.67
CA LEU A 118 -10.81 13.63 -15.13
C LEU A 118 -9.82 12.59 -15.69
N TYR A 119 -8.70 12.38 -15.00
CA TYR A 119 -7.73 11.35 -15.36
C TYR A 119 -8.35 9.93 -15.37
N LEU A 120 -9.17 9.59 -14.38
CA LEU A 120 -9.89 8.30 -14.34
C LEU A 120 -10.93 8.17 -15.47
N ILE A 121 -11.59 9.26 -15.87
CA ILE A 121 -12.51 9.24 -17.02
C ILE A 121 -11.75 9.01 -18.33
N LEU A 122 -10.58 9.67 -18.51
CA LEU A 122 -9.73 9.48 -19.69
C LEU A 122 -9.14 8.06 -19.81
N LEU A 123 -9.19 7.28 -18.73
CA LEU A 123 -8.84 5.86 -18.73
C LEU A 123 -9.87 5.01 -19.51
N ILE A 124 -11.15 5.38 -19.51
CA ILE A 124 -12.22 4.65 -20.19
C ILE A 124 -11.95 4.48 -21.71
N PRO A 125 -11.65 5.53 -22.50
CA PRO A 125 -11.33 5.37 -23.92
C PRO A 125 -10.04 4.57 -24.14
N SER A 126 -9.06 4.66 -23.23
CA SER A 126 -7.84 3.86 -23.30
C SER A 126 -8.12 2.36 -23.21
N ILE A 127 -9.09 1.95 -22.38
CA ILE A 127 -9.53 0.54 -22.26
C ILE A 127 -10.11 0.04 -23.58
N ILE A 128 -10.91 0.85 -24.26
CA ILE A 128 -11.53 0.49 -25.55
C ILE A 128 -10.43 0.26 -26.60
N VAL A 129 -9.44 1.15 -26.68
CA VAL A 129 -8.31 1.00 -27.63
C VAL A 129 -7.44 -0.22 -27.26
N ALA A 130 -7.18 -0.44 -25.98
CA ALA A 130 -6.42 -1.61 -25.51
C ALA A 130 -7.17 -2.93 -25.83
N SER A 131 -8.50 -2.93 -25.74
CA SER A 131 -9.32 -4.11 -26.02
C SER A 131 -9.28 -4.56 -27.48
N GLN A 132 -9.06 -3.64 -28.40
CA GLN A 132 -8.98 -3.91 -29.84
C GLN A 132 -7.60 -4.41 -30.27
N THR A 133 -6.57 -4.12 -29.48
CA THR A 133 -5.16 -4.44 -29.79
C THR A 133 -4.67 -5.72 -29.12
N LEU A 134 -5.19 -6.08 -27.94
CA LEU A 134 -4.93 -7.38 -27.32
C LEU A 134 -5.75 -8.48 -28.01
N GLY A 135 -5.11 -9.23 -28.91
CA GLY A 135 -5.74 -10.31 -29.67
C GLY A 135 -6.50 -11.35 -28.83
N ALA A 136 -7.57 -11.90 -29.40
CA ALA A 136 -8.63 -12.72 -28.78
C ALA A 136 -8.21 -14.03 -28.06
N ASN A 137 -6.92 -14.33 -27.92
CA ASN A 137 -6.40 -15.59 -27.38
C ASN A 137 -5.80 -15.49 -25.96
N PHE A 138 -5.62 -14.28 -25.41
CA PHE A 138 -5.22 -14.10 -24.02
C PHE A 138 -6.43 -13.94 -23.10
N ASN A 139 -6.27 -14.23 -21.80
CA ASN A 139 -7.26 -13.94 -20.76
C ASN A 139 -7.52 -12.43 -20.68
N PHE A 140 -8.37 -11.92 -21.57
CA PHE A 140 -8.67 -10.51 -21.83
C PHE A 140 -8.91 -9.73 -20.53
N ARG A 141 -9.70 -10.32 -19.61
CA ARG A 141 -9.99 -9.73 -18.30
C ARG A 141 -8.75 -9.50 -17.45
N THR A 142 -7.84 -10.48 -17.39
CA THR A 142 -6.64 -10.41 -16.56
C THR A 142 -5.63 -9.42 -17.13
N SER A 143 -5.42 -9.43 -18.45
CA SER A 143 -4.45 -8.55 -19.09
C SER A 143 -4.87 -7.07 -19.03
N ILE A 144 -6.17 -6.79 -19.17
CA ILE A 144 -6.71 -5.44 -19.02
C ILE A 144 -6.63 -5.01 -17.55
N ALA A 145 -7.03 -5.85 -16.59
CA ALA A 145 -6.91 -5.52 -15.17
C ALA A 145 -5.46 -5.22 -14.78
N PHE A 146 -4.49 -6.00 -15.29
CA PHE A 146 -3.06 -5.76 -15.08
C PHE A 146 -2.62 -4.40 -15.61
N ALA A 147 -2.97 -4.08 -16.86
CA ALA A 147 -2.57 -2.84 -17.52
C ALA A 147 -3.19 -1.59 -16.86
N LEU A 148 -4.44 -1.70 -16.39
CA LEU A 148 -5.16 -0.57 -15.78
C LEU A 148 -4.85 -0.39 -14.30
N SER A 149 -4.48 -1.45 -13.58
CA SER A 149 -4.21 -1.39 -12.13
C SER A 149 -3.21 -0.31 -11.74
N GLY A 150 -2.16 -0.12 -12.55
CA GLY A 150 -1.12 0.90 -12.32
C GLY A 150 -1.67 2.33 -12.43
N PRO A 151 -2.18 2.72 -13.62
CA PRO A 151 -2.85 4.01 -13.82
C PRO A 151 -3.92 4.32 -12.77
N VAL A 152 -4.80 3.36 -12.46
CA VAL A 152 -5.85 3.56 -11.45
C VAL A 152 -5.26 3.85 -10.06
N THR A 153 -4.15 3.19 -9.68
CA THR A 153 -3.48 3.45 -8.38
C THR A 153 -2.94 4.88 -8.28
N LEU A 154 -2.57 5.52 -9.39
CA LEU A 154 -2.12 6.91 -9.41
C LEU A 154 -3.28 7.92 -9.42
N GLY A 155 -4.46 7.49 -9.88
CA GLY A 155 -5.66 8.33 -10.02
C GLY A 155 -6.53 8.42 -8.76
N VAL A 156 -6.28 7.57 -7.76
CA VAL A 156 -7.02 7.51 -6.48
C VAL A 156 -6.19 8.16 -5.37
#